data_AF-A0A2S9FQJ2-F1
#
_entry.id   AF-A0A2S9FQJ2-F1
#
_cell.length_a   1.000
_cell.length_b   1.000
_cell.length_c   1.000
_cell.angle_alpha   90.00
_cell.angle_beta   90.00
_cell.angle_gamma   90.00
#
_symmetry.space_group_name_H-M   'P 1'
#
loop_
_entity.id
_entity.type
_entity.pdbx_description
1 polymer ?
#
loop_
_entity_poly.entity_id
_entity_poly.type
_entity_poly.pdbx_seq_one_letter_code
_entity_poly.pdbx_strand_id
1 'polypeptide(L)'
;EAGLSQELTDDAMAAVASHLADLRATVIRLGALFEADHIVVSAGGSTYFDAVADALTGWPAGLAVRTVLRSGCYLTHDHGLYARTSPLTRSGGAGLWPALEV
;
A
#
# COMPACT_ATOMS: atom_id res chain seq x y z
N GLU A 1 3.50 8.59 11.93
CA GLU A 1 4.84 8.15 11.52
C GLU A 1 4.78 7.36 10.22
N ALA A 2 5.44 7.90 9.21
CA ALA A 2 5.37 7.49 7.81
C ALA A 2 6.39 6.40 7.49
N GLY A 3 5.95 5.36 6.78
CA GLY A 3 6.78 4.42 6.00
C GLY A 3 7.72 3.53 6.81
N LEU A 4 7.33 2.25 6.99
CA LEU A 4 8.24 1.20 7.48
C LEU A 4 9.56 1.14 6.69
N SER A 5 9.51 1.52 5.42
CA SER A 5 10.66 1.84 4.58
C SER A 5 10.16 2.60 3.34
N GLN A 6 11.06 3.23 2.60
CA GLN A 6 10.83 3.64 1.20
C GLN A 6 11.81 2.95 0.25
N GLU A 7 12.59 2.01 0.76
CA GLU A 7 13.62 1.26 0.04
C GLU A 7 13.05 -0.04 -0.54
N LEU A 8 13.62 -0.48 -1.65
CA LEU A 8 13.22 -1.73 -2.31
C LEU A 8 14.10 -2.92 -1.94
N THR A 9 14.72 -2.91 -0.76
CA THR A 9 15.50 -4.05 -0.27
C THR A 9 14.56 -5.22 0.04
N ASP A 10 15.06 -6.45 -0.07
CA ASP A 10 14.28 -7.66 0.24
C ASP A 10 13.75 -7.61 1.69
N ASP A 11 14.57 -7.12 2.63
CA ASP A 11 14.17 -6.95 4.03
C ASP A 11 13.03 -5.92 4.19
N ALA A 12 13.10 -4.80 3.46
CA ALA A 12 12.04 -3.79 3.48
C ALA A 12 10.73 -4.33 2.89
N MET A 13 10.81 -5.07 1.78
CA MET A 13 9.65 -5.74 1.17
C MET A 13 9.02 -6.77 2.11
N ALA A 14 9.84 -7.58 2.79
CA ALA A 14 9.40 -8.56 3.76
C ALA A 14 8.73 -7.89 4.98
N ALA A 15 9.30 -6.81 5.49
CA ALA A 15 8.74 -6.05 6.60
C ALA A 15 7.38 -5.43 6.24
N VAL A 16 7.24 -4.87 5.04
CA VAL A 16 5.97 -4.33 4.53
C VAL A 16 4.92 -5.44 4.38
N ALA A 17 5.30 -6.57 3.79
CA ALA A 17 4.40 -7.71 3.63
C ALA A 17 3.90 -8.25 4.99
N SER A 18 4.81 -8.40 5.96
CA SER A 18 4.46 -8.82 7.33
C SER A 18 3.46 -7.85 7.95
N HIS A 19 3.72 -6.55 7.85
CA HIS A 19 2.84 -5.54 8.42
C HIS A 19 1.44 -5.55 7.79
N LEU A 20 1.35 -5.70 6.47
CA LEU A 20 0.06 -5.79 5.77
C LEU A 20 -0.70 -7.07 6.14
N ALA A 21 0.01 -8.19 6.33
CA ALA A 21 -0.59 -9.44 6.80
C ALA A 21 -1.15 -9.30 8.23
N ASP A 22 -0.41 -8.66 9.14
CA ASP A 22 -0.85 -8.39 10.52
C ASP A 22 -2.07 -7.47 10.56
N LEU A 23 -2.07 -6.43 9.72
CA LEU A 23 -3.22 -5.53 9.56
C LEU A 23 -4.45 -6.31 9.09
N ARG A 24 -4.30 -7.15 8.05
CA ARG A 24 -5.38 -7.99 7.53
C ARG A 24 -5.91 -8.95 8.59
N ALA A 25 -5.03 -9.66 9.27
CA ALA A 25 -5.40 -10.60 10.32
C ALA A 25 -6.14 -9.91 11.48
N THR A 26 -5.70 -8.71 11.84
CA THR A 26 -6.36 -7.90 12.87
C THR A 26 -7.77 -7.50 12.47
N VAL A 27 -7.97 -7.02 11.24
CA VAL A 27 -9.30 -6.65 10.73
C VAL A 27 -10.25 -7.85 10.73
N ILE A 28 -9.77 -9.03 10.31
CA ILE A 28 -10.58 -10.27 10.32
C ILE A 28 -10.96 -10.66 11.75
N ARG A 29 -10.00 -10.64 12.68
CA ARG A 29 -10.23 -10.99 14.08
C ARG A 29 -11.24 -10.06 14.76
N LEU A 30 -11.21 -8.78 14.41
CA LEU A 30 -12.13 -7.78 14.94
C LEU A 30 -13.45 -7.70 14.15
N GLY A 31 -13.63 -8.51 13.10
CA GLY A 31 -14.75 -8.43 12.18
C GLY A 31 -16.13 -8.38 12.84
N ALA A 32 -16.36 -9.24 13.83
CA ALA A 32 -17.61 -9.31 14.58
C ALA A 32 -17.81 -8.19 15.62
N LEU A 33 -16.79 -7.37 15.85
CA LEU A 33 -16.81 -6.26 16.81
C LEU A 33 -17.09 -4.91 16.14
N PHE A 34 -17.07 -4.85 14.81
CA PHE A 34 -17.43 -3.63 14.09
C PHE A 34 -18.95 -3.47 14.06
N GLU A 35 -19.43 -2.31 14.53
CA GLU A 35 -20.85 -1.95 14.50
C GLU A 35 -21.28 -1.32 13.17
N ALA A 36 -20.33 -1.08 12.26
CA ALA A 36 -20.57 -0.47 10.96
C ALA A 36 -20.76 -1.52 9.87
N ASP A 37 -21.70 -1.27 8.95
CA ASP A 37 -21.98 -2.13 7.79
C ASP A 37 -20.78 -2.24 6.82
N HIS A 38 -19.87 -1.26 6.86
CA HIS A 38 -18.66 -1.23 6.05
C HIS A 38 -17.44 -0.85 6.89
N ILE A 39 -16.40 -1.68 6.81
CA ILE A 39 -15.12 -1.44 7.48
C ILE A 39 -14.20 -0.74 6.49
N VAL A 40 -13.63 0.40 6.87
CA VAL A 40 -12.61 1.07 6.05
C VAL A 40 -11.22 0.64 6.52
N VAL A 41 -10.43 0.07 5.62
CA VAL A 41 -9.01 -0.20 5.84
C VAL A 41 -8.21 0.69 4.90
N SER A 42 -7.21 1.39 5.42
CA SER A 42 -6.36 2.25 4.60
C SER A 42 -4.87 1.97 4.83
N ALA A 43 -4.09 2.03 3.74
CA ALA A 43 -2.65 1.87 3.78
C ALA A 43 -1.97 2.80 2.77
N GLY A 44 -0.76 3.24 3.10
CA GLY A 44 0.06 4.08 2.23
C GLY A 44 0.63 3.25 1.07
N GLY A 45 0.50 3.75 -0.15
CA GLY A 45 0.85 3.01 -1.36
C GLY A 45 2.04 3.55 -2.16
N SER A 46 2.69 4.66 -1.80
CA SER A 46 3.70 5.30 -2.68
C SER A 46 4.70 4.31 -3.28
N THR A 47 5.48 3.63 -2.43
CA THR A 47 6.45 2.64 -2.90
C THR A 47 5.89 1.23 -2.96
N TYR A 48 4.71 0.92 -2.40
CA TYR A 48 4.24 -0.47 -2.25
C TYR A 48 2.76 -0.65 -2.60
N PHE A 49 2.22 0.12 -3.54
CA PHE A 49 0.79 0.11 -3.83
C PHE A 49 0.29 -1.26 -4.32
N ASP A 50 1.14 -2.00 -5.01
CA ASP A 50 0.92 -3.36 -5.48
C ASP A 50 0.80 -4.32 -4.30
N ALA A 51 1.77 -4.31 -3.37
CA ALA A 51 1.72 -5.12 -2.16
C ALA A 51 0.48 -4.80 -1.29
N VAL A 52 0.09 -3.52 -1.23
CA VAL A 52 -1.15 -3.09 -0.56
C VAL A 52 -2.38 -3.68 -1.26
N ALA A 53 -2.44 -3.62 -2.59
CA ALA A 53 -3.55 -4.16 -3.37
C ALA A 53 -3.64 -5.69 -3.19
N ASP A 54 -2.52 -6.40 -3.23
CA ASP A 54 -2.48 -7.85 -3.05
C ASP A 54 -2.90 -8.27 -1.64
N ALA A 55 -2.40 -7.58 -0.61
CA ALA A 55 -2.65 -7.97 0.78
C ALA A 55 -4.02 -7.53 1.30
N LEU A 56 -4.53 -6.37 0.86
CA LEU A 56 -5.74 -5.77 1.42
C LEU A 56 -6.95 -5.87 0.47
N THR A 57 -6.96 -6.82 -0.45
CA THR A 57 -8.15 -7.20 -1.22
C THR A 57 -8.52 -8.67 -0.95
N GLY A 58 -9.61 -9.16 -1.54
CA GLY A 58 -10.03 -10.56 -1.35
C GLY A 58 -10.38 -10.90 0.11
N TRP A 59 -11.18 -10.04 0.76
CA TRP A 59 -11.62 -10.27 2.14
C TRP A 59 -12.58 -11.45 2.26
N PRO A 60 -12.61 -12.15 3.42
CA PRO A 60 -13.55 -13.25 3.64
C PRO A 60 -15.01 -12.85 3.45
N ALA A 61 -15.84 -13.80 3.03
CA ALA A 61 -17.28 -13.59 2.94
C ALA A 61 -17.87 -13.17 4.30
N GLY A 62 -18.84 -12.24 4.28
CA GLY A 62 -19.44 -11.67 5.49
C GLY A 62 -18.68 -10.50 6.09
N LEU A 63 -17.51 -10.13 5.54
CA LEU A 63 -16.75 -8.95 5.97
C LEU A 63 -16.72 -7.91 4.84
N ALA A 64 -17.60 -6.91 4.92
CA ALA A 64 -17.68 -5.86 3.91
C ALA A 64 -16.60 -4.79 4.15
N VAL A 65 -15.41 -5.02 3.62
CA VAL A 65 -14.26 -4.10 3.76
C VAL A 65 -14.08 -3.25 2.51
N ARG A 66 -13.96 -1.93 2.71
CA ARG A 66 -13.51 -0.97 1.70
C ARG A 66 -12.04 -0.65 1.93
N THR A 67 -11.21 -1.06 0.99
CA THR A 67 -9.78 -0.74 0.99
C THR A 67 -9.53 0.61 0.33
N VAL A 68 -8.82 1.49 1.04
CA VAL A 68 -8.43 2.83 0.57
C VAL A 68 -6.90 2.91 0.49
N LEU A 69 -6.39 2.97 -0.73
CA LEU A 69 -4.98 3.20 -0.99
C LEU A 69 -4.71 4.71 -0.98
N ARG A 70 -3.88 5.19 -0.05
CA ARG A 70 -3.49 6.61 0.03
C ARG A 70 -2.09 6.81 -0.52
N SER A 71 -1.89 7.88 -1.29
CA SER A 71 -0.54 8.30 -1.66
C SER A 71 0.21 8.76 -0.40
N GLY A 72 1.47 8.37 -0.29
CA GLY A 72 2.41 8.88 0.74
C GLY A 72 3.01 10.24 0.39
N CYS A 73 2.82 10.71 -0.85
CA CYS A 73 3.30 12.01 -1.33
C CYS A 73 2.22 12.73 -2.14
N TYR A 74 2.07 14.02 -1.91
CA TYR A 74 1.19 14.91 -2.66
C TYR A 74 2.05 15.94 -3.41
N LEU A 75 2.18 15.72 -4.71
CA LEU A 75 2.42 16.70 -5.78
C LEU A 75 3.80 17.34 -6.04
N THR A 76 4.80 17.41 -5.14
CA THR A 76 6.00 18.23 -5.45
C THR A 76 7.39 17.59 -5.35
N HIS A 77 7.58 16.39 -4.78
CA HIS A 77 8.94 15.92 -4.45
C HIS A 77 9.34 14.51 -4.86
N ASP A 78 8.73 13.95 -5.91
CA ASP A 78 8.76 12.50 -6.03
C ASP A 78 9.23 11.94 -7.37
N HIS A 79 9.62 12.77 -8.36
CA HIS A 79 10.13 12.24 -9.64
C HIS A 79 11.36 11.33 -9.42
N GLY A 80 12.34 11.80 -8.64
CA GLY A 80 13.57 11.06 -8.37
C GLY A 80 13.33 9.84 -7.48
N LEU A 81 12.38 9.92 -6.56
CA LEU A 81 12.00 8.79 -5.71
C LEU A 81 11.28 7.73 -6.54
N TYR A 82 10.19 8.08 -7.24
CA TYR A 82 9.46 7.13 -8.10
C TYR A 82 10.32 6.58 -9.24
N ALA A 83 11.26 7.34 -9.81
CA ALA A 83 12.19 6.81 -10.78
C ALA A 83 13.01 5.63 -10.23
N ARG A 84 13.32 5.64 -8.92
CA ARG A 84 14.06 4.56 -8.26
C ARG A 84 13.17 3.50 -7.63
N THR A 85 11.97 3.86 -7.19
CA THR A 85 11.17 3.02 -6.29
C THR A 85 9.80 2.62 -6.82
N SER A 86 9.40 3.12 -7.99
CA SER A 86 8.05 2.87 -8.54
C SER A 86 7.80 1.37 -8.74
N PRO A 87 6.71 0.82 -8.19
CA PRO A 87 6.29 -0.54 -8.46
C PRO A 87 6.04 -0.85 -9.95
N LEU A 88 5.73 0.15 -10.78
CA LEU A 88 5.45 -0.06 -12.21
C LEU A 88 6.65 -0.61 -12.99
N THR A 89 7.87 -0.36 -12.52
CA THR A 89 9.09 -0.86 -13.17
C THR A 89 9.52 -2.25 -12.67
N ARG A 90 8.92 -2.78 -11.60
CA ARG A 90 9.33 -4.06 -10.98
C ARG A 90 9.19 -5.25 -11.92
N SER A 91 8.21 -5.23 -12.81
CA SER A 91 7.97 -6.27 -13.82
C SER A 91 8.51 -5.88 -15.21
N GLY A 92 9.45 -4.92 -15.28
CA GLY A 92 10.01 -4.44 -16.54
C GLY A 92 9.12 -3.45 -17.31
N GLY A 93 8.09 -2.90 -16.66
CA GLY A 93 7.22 -1.88 -17.24
C GLY A 93 7.90 -0.50 -17.37
N ALA A 94 7.30 0.38 -18.18
CA ALA A 94 7.76 1.76 -18.30
C ALA A 94 7.55 2.54 -16.99
N GLY A 95 8.54 3.36 -16.64
CA GLY A 95 8.47 4.24 -15.47
C GLY A 95 7.50 5.41 -15.65
N LEU A 96 7.27 6.17 -14.57
CA LEU A 96 6.47 7.38 -14.60
C LEU A 96 7.24 8.52 -15.27
N TRP A 97 6.56 9.30 -16.10
CA TRP A 97 7.10 10.52 -16.69
C TRP A 97 6.79 11.71 -15.78
N PRO A 98 7.74 12.61 -15.51
CA PRO A 98 7.46 13.85 -14.78
C PRO A 98 6.42 14.68 -15.54
N ALA A 99 5.37 15.12 -14.83
CA ALA A 99 4.40 16.05 -15.40
C ALA A 99 4.93 17.51 -15.42
N LEU A 100 5.93 17.82 -14.59
CA LEU A 100 6.62 19.11 -14.49
C LEU A 100 8.06 18.87 -13.99
N GLU A 101 9.03 19.55 -14.61
CA GLU A 101 10.45 19.60 -14.22
C GLU A 101 10.88 21.08 -14.26
N VAL A 102 11.58 21.57 -13.24
CA VAL A 102 11.98 22.98 -13.10
C VAL A 102 13.50 23.07 -12.96
#